data_AF-A0A8S3CR45-F1
#
_entry.id   AF-A0A8S3CR45-F1
#
_cell.length_a   1.000
_cell.length_b   1.000
_cell.length_c   1.000
_cell.angle_alpha   90.00
_cell.angle_beta   90.00
_cell.angle_gamma   90.00
#
_symmetry.space_group_name_H-M   'P 1'
#
loop_
_entity.id
_entity.type
_entity.pdbx_description
1 polymer ?
#
loop_
_entity_poly.entity_id
_entity_poly.type
_entity_poly.pdbx_seq_one_letter_code
_entity_poly.pdbx_strand_id
1 'polypeptide(L)' 'RRQDVLSGIRSICRNLIAETECWTFVRSRWTQLFRDYGGSLSFAELIKDVTGRFNTLLQLEEFERFAEQTTDK' A
#
# COMPACT_ATOMS: atom_id res chain seq x y z
N ARG A 1 -18.38 -2.60 6.28
CA ARG A 1 -18.66 -1.95 4.97
C ARG A 1 -17.34 -1.90 4.19
N ARG A 2 -17.34 -1.92 2.84
CA ARG A 2 -16.06 -1.90 2.05
C ARG A 2 -15.17 -0.68 2.38
N GLN A 3 -15.77 0.46 2.68
CA GLN A 3 -15.08 1.68 3.10
C GLN A 3 -14.44 1.56 4.50
N ASP A 4 -15.03 0.80 5.42
CA ASP A 4 -14.52 0.63 6.80
C ASP A 4 -13.25 -0.23 6.83
N VAL A 5 -13.11 -1.14 5.86
CA VAL A 5 -11.94 -2.03 5.77
C VAL A 5 -10.70 -1.21 5.42
N LEU A 6 -10.80 -0.33 4.43
CA LEU A 6 -9.69 0.54 4.04
C LEU A 6 -9.34 1.56 5.13
N SER A 7 -10.34 2.13 5.83
CA SER A 7 -10.07 3.06 6.92
C SER A 7 -9.38 2.38 8.11
N GLY A 8 -9.74 1.12 8.40
CA GLY A 8 -9.05 0.28 9.39
C GLY A 8 -7.60 0.02 9.02
N ILE A 9 -7.34 -0.45 7.79
CA ILE A 9 -5.98 -0.71 7.30
C ILE A 9 -5.14 0.57 7.33
N ARG A 10 -5.68 1.69 6.85
CA ARG A 10 -4.98 2.98 6.88
C ARG A 10 -4.65 3.45 8.30
N SER A 11 -5.55 3.23 9.26
CA SER A 11 -5.30 3.58 10.66
C SER A 11 -4.11 2.81 11.23
N ILE A 12 -3.94 1.54 10.84
CA ILE A 12 -2.79 0.72 11.23
C ILE A 12 -1.53 1.22 10.52
N CYS A 13 -1.60 1.47 9.21
CA CYS A 13 -0.43 1.87 8.42
C CYS A 13 0.09 3.27 8.71
N ARG A 14 -0.70 4.11 9.41
CA ARG A 14 -0.22 5.39 9.94
C ARG A 14 0.72 5.24 11.13
N ASN A 15 0.80 4.06 11.75
CA ASN A 15 1.73 3.78 12.84
C ASN A 15 3.13 3.44 12.30
N LEU A 16 4.15 4.13 12.81
CA LEU A 16 5.56 3.95 12.42
C LEU A 16 6.06 2.51 12.62
N ILE A 17 5.62 1.85 13.69
CA ILE A 17 6.04 0.47 14.00
C ILE A 17 5.47 -0.51 12.96
N ALA A 18 4.29 -0.20 12.42
CA ALA A 18 3.60 -1.06 11.46
C ALA A 18 3.95 -0.74 10.00
N GLU A 19 4.81 0.25 9.74
CA GLU A 19 5.11 0.73 8.37
C GLU A 19 5.61 -0.42 7.46
N THR A 20 6.62 -1.16 7.92
CA THR A 20 7.20 -2.29 7.18
C THR A 20 6.21 -3.44 6.99
N GLU A 21 5.41 -3.75 8.01
CA GLU A 21 4.40 -4.80 7.96
C GLU A 21 3.24 -4.43 7.02
N CYS A 22 2.84 -3.16 7.03
CA CYS A 22 1.84 -2.63 6.12
C CYS A 22 2.29 -2.68 4.66
N TRP A 23 3.53 -2.28 4.38
CA TRP A 23 4.07 -2.40 3.03
C TRP A 23 4.13 -3.85 2.56
N THR A 24 4.53 -4.77 3.44
CA THR A 24 4.56 -6.21 3.16
C THR A 24 3.15 -6.77 2.92
N PHE A 25 2.16 -6.34 3.70
CA PHE A 25 0.76 -6.70 3.50
C PHE A 25 0.22 -6.22 2.14
N VAL A 26 0.45 -4.94 1.80
CA VAL A 26 -0.01 -4.35 0.53
C VAL A 26 0.59 -5.09 -0.66
N ARG A 27 1.90 -5.38 -0.63
CA ARG A 27 2.56 -6.13 -1.70
C ARG A 27 2.02 -7.56 -1.83
N SER A 28 1.93 -8.29 -0.72
CA SER A 28 1.49 -9.70 -0.72
C SER A 28 0.03 -9.89 -1.12
N ARG A 29 -0.83 -8.89 -0.88
CA ARG A 29 -2.26 -8.93 -1.22
C ARG A 29 -2.65 -8.03 -2.39
N TRP A 30 -1.67 -7.50 -3.12
CA TRP A 30 -1.91 -6.49 -4.16
C TRP A 30 -3.01 -6.88 -5.14
N THR A 31 -2.95 -8.07 -5.73
CA THR A 31 -3.93 -8.55 -6.71
C THR A 31 -5.37 -8.54 -6.19
N GLN A 32 -5.56 -8.87 -4.91
CA GLN A 32 -6.87 -8.86 -4.27
C GLN A 32 -7.29 -7.42 -3.93
N LEU A 33 -6.40 -6.64 -3.32
CA LEU A 33 -6.67 -5.25 -2.94
C LEU A 33 -6.99 -4.39 -4.16
N PHE A 34 -6.24 -4.53 -5.25
CA PHE A 34 -6.47 -3.81 -6.49
C PHE A 34 -7.78 -4.23 -7.16
N ARG A 35 -8.13 -5.52 -7.15
CA ARG A 35 -9.41 -6.00 -7.67
C ARG A 35 -10.60 -5.45 -6.89
N ASP A 36 -10.51 -5.42 -5.57
CA ASP A 36 -11.63 -5.07 -4.69
C ASP A 36 -11.80 -3.56 -4.49
N TYR A 37 -10.69 -2.80 -4.55
CA TYR A 37 -10.63 -1.38 -4.17
C TYR A 37 -9.92 -0.48 -5.18
N GLY A 38 -9.33 -1.03 -6.25
CA GLY A 38 -8.66 -0.28 -7.31
C GLY A 38 -9.57 0.78 -7.94
N GLY A 39 -8.98 1.90 -8.35
CA GLY A 39 -9.72 3.05 -8.90
C GLY A 39 -10.43 3.93 -7.86
N SER A 40 -10.42 3.58 -6.57
CA SER A 40 -10.99 4.43 -5.51
C SER A 40 -9.98 5.43 -4.93
N LEU A 41 -10.44 6.63 -4.57
CA LEU A 41 -9.62 7.64 -3.90
C LEU A 41 -9.03 7.11 -2.58
N SER A 42 -9.82 6.37 -1.80
CA SER A 42 -9.38 5.75 -0.54
C SER A 42 -8.24 4.76 -0.73
N PHE A 43 -8.19 4.07 -1.87
CA PHE A 43 -7.11 3.15 -2.20
C PHE A 43 -5.84 3.91 -2.58
N ALA A 44 -5.95 4.98 -3.38
CA ALA A 44 -4.82 5.86 -3.67
C ALA A 44 -4.23 6.49 -2.38
N GLU A 45 -5.10 6.93 -1.46
CA GLU A 45 -4.68 7.44 -0.15
C GLU A 45 -4.01 6.37 0.72
N LEU A 46 -4.43 5.10 0.63
CA LEU A 46 -3.74 4.00 1.32
C LEU A 46 -2.31 3.83 0.79
N ILE A 47 -2.11 3.84 -0.53
CA ILE A 47 -0.77 3.71 -1.11
C ILE A 47 0.11 4.88 -0.68
N LYS A 48 -0.42 6.10 -0.73
CA LYS A 48 0.27 7.29 -0.22
C LYS A 48 0.61 7.20 1.27
N ASP A 49 -0.31 6.72 2.11
CA ASP A 49 -0.10 6.58 3.55
C ASP A 49 1.00 5.54 3.85
N VAL A 50 1.12 4.48 3.03
CA VAL A 50 2.11 3.41 3.19
C VAL A 50 3.50 3.77 2.64
N THR A 51 3.57 4.43 1.48
CA THR A 51 4.84 4.74 0.80
C THR A 51 5.37 6.15 1.09
N GLY A 52 4.51 7.07 1.55
CA GLY A 52 4.86 8.47 1.77
C GLY A 52 5.87 8.72 2.90
N ARG A 53 6.23 7.69 3.66
CA ARG A 53 7.23 7.74 4.75
C ARG A 53 8.58 7.14 4.37
N PHE A 54 8.70 6.55 3.18
CA PHE A 54 9.95 5.97 2.72
C PHE A 54 11.06 7.04 2.75
N ASN A 55 12.15 6.69 3.43
CA ASN A 55 13.27 7.59 3.68
C ASN A 55 14.63 6.94 3.42
N THR A 56 14.63 5.73 2.86
CA THR A 56 15.84 5.00 2.48
C THR A 56 15.85 4.66 1.00
N LEU A 57 17.05 4.54 0.42
CA LEU A 57 17.22 4.10 -0.97
C LEU A 57 16.66 2.69 -1.20
N LEU A 58 16.81 1.80 -0.22
CA LEU A 58 16.28 0.44 -0.29
C LEU A 58 14.75 0.43 -0.48
N GLN A 59 14.02 1.27 0.27
CA GLN A 59 12.57 1.38 0.14
C GLN A 59 12.15 1.93 -1.23
N LEU A 60 12.92 2.88 -1.78
CA LEU A 60 12.70 3.41 -3.12
C LEU A 60 12.88 2.31 -4.18
N GLU A 61 14.00 1.57 -4.13
CA GLU A 61 14.27 0.46 -5.06
C GLU A 61 13.23 -0.67 -4.95
N GLU A 62 12.71 -0.95 -3.75
CA GLU A 62 11.60 -1.88 -3.57
C GLU A 62 10.30 -1.38 -4.19
N PHE A 63 10.02 -0.09 -4.07
CA PHE A 63 8.82 0.53 -4.63
C PHE A 63 8.84 0.55 -6.17
N GLU A 64 9.97 0.91 -6.77
CA GLU A 64 10.14 0.93 -8.22
C GLU A 64 9.96 -0.46 -8.83
N ARG A 65 10.63 -1.48 -8.26
CA ARG A 65 10.45 -2.88 -8.67
C ARG A 65 9.00 -3.35 -8.55
N PHE A 66 8.32 -2.92 -7.49
CA PHE A 66 6.90 -3.22 -7.30
C PHE A 66 6.03 -2.54 -8.37
N ALA A 67 6.30 -1.28 -8.70
CA ALA A 67 5.57 -0.53 -9.73
C ALA A 67 5.72 -1.19 -11.11
N GLU A 68 6.92 -1.65 -11.46
CA GLU A 68 7.19 -2.40 -12.69
C GLU A 68 6.37 -3.70 -12.74
N GLN A 69 6.43 -4.51 -11.68
CA GLN A 69 5.69 -5.79 -11.59
C GLN A 69 4.17 -5.66 -11.66
N THR A 70 3.65 -4.48 -11.31
CA THR A 70 2.21 -4.20 -11.27
C THR A 70 1.70 -3.48 -12.52
N THR A 71 2.58 -2.82 -13.27
CA THR A 71 2.26 -2.17 -14.55
C THR A 71 2.29 -3.15 -15.73
N ASP A 72 3.09 -4.21 -15.63
CA ASP A 72 3.22 -5.26 -16.67
C ASP A 72 2.10 -6.34 -16.62
N LYS A 73 0.95 -6.01 -16.01
CA LYS A 73 -0.23 -6.90 -15.87
C LYS A 73 -1.51 -6.18 -16.24
#